data_AF-A0A0W0TBF0-F1
#
_entry.id   AF-A0A0W0TBF0-F1
#
_cell.length_a   1.000
_cell.length_b   1.000
_cell.length_c   1.000
_cell.angle_alpha   90.00
_cell.angle_beta   90.00
_cell.angle_gamma   90.00
#
_symmetry.space_group_name_H-M   'P 1'
#
loop_
_entity.id
_entity.type
_entity.pdbx_description
1 polymer ?
#
loop_
_entity_poly.entity_id
_entity_poly.type
_entity_poly.pdbx_seq_one_letter_code
_entity_poly.pdbx_strand_id
1 'polypeptide(L)'
;MRLLFSRLITILLMYCVVLATQAATPKSTDYCPDLNRLELIITELDVMITQEVCTKNVKPENIQWLAKQLFPKLMNKAFLGVDPPPFWQSITNEVVTNCYPTGNLCMDKVQSDFENCLMEKFPAVIWQFGLWLAENCDALNKNIVLNWDSKKLVVRGLISAFIAKL
;
A
#
# COMPACT_ATOMS: atom_id res chain seq x y z
N MET A 1 -9.29 1.05 -13.74
CA MET A 1 -9.12 0.71 -12.31
C MET A 1 -9.93 -0.50 -11.81
N ARG A 2 -11.23 -0.66 -12.13
CA ARG A 2 -12.05 -1.82 -11.65
C ARG A 2 -11.55 -3.22 -12.06
N LEU A 3 -10.86 -3.34 -13.20
CA LEU A 3 -10.26 -4.61 -13.67
C LEU A 3 -8.90 -4.93 -13.03
N LEU A 4 -8.25 -3.94 -12.41
CA LEU A 4 -6.89 -3.98 -11.86
C LEU A 4 -6.88 -4.57 -10.46
N PHE A 5 -7.77 -4.06 -9.61
CA PHE A 5 -8.02 -4.58 -8.27
C PHE A 5 -8.54 -6.00 -8.28
N SER A 6 -9.46 -6.31 -9.20
CA SER A 6 -10.03 -7.65 -9.32
C SER A 6 -8.95 -8.71 -9.58
N ARG A 7 -7.99 -8.44 -10.48
CA ARG A 7 -6.91 -9.40 -10.82
C ARG A 7 -5.82 -9.51 -9.74
N LEU A 8 -5.47 -8.40 -9.08
CA LEU A 8 -4.60 -8.40 -7.90
C LEU A 8 -5.19 -9.22 -6.76
N ILE A 9 -6.49 -9.02 -6.49
CA ILE A 9 -7.23 -9.78 -5.48
C ILE A 9 -7.30 -11.26 -5.87
N THR A 10 -7.48 -11.60 -7.16
CA THR A 10 -7.51 -13.02 -7.57
C THR A 10 -6.15 -13.70 -7.37
N ILE A 11 -5.04 -13.01 -7.64
CA ILE A 11 -3.69 -13.52 -7.44
C ILE A 11 -3.35 -13.63 -5.94
N LEU A 12 -3.72 -12.62 -5.14
CA LEU A 12 -3.58 -12.67 -3.68
C LEU A 12 -4.41 -13.80 -3.07
N LEU A 13 -5.65 -13.99 -3.52
CA LEU A 13 -6.54 -15.05 -3.05
C LEU A 13 -6.01 -16.44 -3.40
N MET A 14 -5.49 -16.64 -4.63
CA MET A 14 -4.84 -17.91 -5.00
C MET A 14 -3.61 -18.19 -4.13
N TYR A 15 -2.84 -17.16 -3.78
CA TYR A 15 -1.66 -17.30 -2.92
C TYR A 15 -2.02 -17.56 -1.45
N CYS A 16 -3.05 -16.90 -0.91
CA CYS A 16 -3.59 -17.16 0.43
C CYS A 16 -4.11 -18.60 0.56
N VAL A 17 -4.74 -19.16 -0.48
CA VAL A 17 -5.18 -20.56 -0.49
C VAL A 17 -3.99 -21.51 -0.45
N VAL A 18 -2.92 -21.23 -1.21
CA VAL A 18 -1.69 -22.05 -1.18
C VAL A 18 -0.97 -21.98 0.17
N LEU A 19 -0.91 -20.80 0.80
CA LEU A 19 -0.31 -20.64 2.12
C LEU A 19 -1.15 -21.26 3.25
N ALA A 20 -2.48 -21.17 3.17
CA ALA A 20 -3.39 -21.74 4.16
C ALA A 20 -3.37 -23.28 4.18
N THR A 21 -2.98 -23.94 3.08
CA THR A 21 -2.86 -25.42 3.06
C THR A 21 -1.66 -25.96 3.83
N GLN A 22 -0.72 -25.12 4.29
CA GLN A 22 0.48 -25.56 5.00
C GLN A 22 0.50 -25.16 6.48
N ALA A 23 -0.42 -24.30 6.92
CA ALA A 23 -0.49 -23.79 8.29
C ALA A 23 -1.81 -24.16 8.97
N ALA A 24 -2.15 -25.45 9.00
CA ALA A 24 -3.23 -25.94 9.85
C ALA A 24 -2.79 -25.91 11.33
N THR A 25 -2.94 -24.76 11.98
CA THR A 25 -3.12 -24.70 13.44
C THR A 25 -4.44 -23.99 13.75
N PRO A 26 -5.36 -24.63 14.49
CA PRO A 26 -6.70 -24.11 14.69
C PRO A 26 -6.69 -23.19 15.91
N LYS A 27 -6.66 -21.87 15.71
CA LYS A 27 -7.11 -20.87 16.70
C LYS A 27 -7.11 -19.43 16.14
N SER A 28 -8.00 -19.17 15.20
CA SER A 28 -8.92 -18.02 15.21
C SER A 28 -9.61 -17.95 13.85
N THR A 29 -10.92 -17.75 13.89
CA THR A 29 -11.83 -17.83 12.74
C THR A 29 -11.91 -16.53 11.94
N ASP A 30 -10.94 -15.63 12.07
CA ASP A 30 -10.89 -14.39 11.31
C ASP A 30 -9.68 -14.42 10.37
N TYR A 31 -9.93 -14.40 9.07
CA TYR A 31 -8.88 -14.23 8.07
C TYR A 31 -8.08 -12.97 8.44
N CYS A 32 -6.75 -13.10 8.53
CA CYS A 32 -5.88 -11.97 8.76
C CYS A 32 -5.23 -11.53 7.44
N PRO A 33 -5.39 -10.26 7.02
CA PRO A 33 -6.22 -9.21 7.64
C PRO A 33 -7.72 -9.38 7.31
N ASP A 34 -8.60 -8.59 7.97
CA ASP A 34 -10.01 -8.48 7.58
C ASP A 34 -10.10 -7.92 6.15
N LEU A 35 -10.29 -8.82 5.19
CA LEU A 35 -10.23 -8.49 3.76
C LEU A 35 -11.35 -7.55 3.32
N ASN A 36 -12.55 -7.67 3.92
CA ASN A 36 -13.69 -6.82 3.58
C ASN A 36 -13.41 -5.37 4.01
N ARG A 37 -12.89 -5.18 5.23
CA ARG A 37 -12.49 -3.86 5.70
C ARG A 37 -11.32 -3.31 4.90
N LEU A 38 -10.33 -4.14 4.58
CA LEU A 38 -9.20 -3.73 3.77
C LEU A 38 -9.64 -3.24 2.38
N GLU A 39 -10.58 -3.91 1.73
CA GLU A 39 -11.15 -3.48 0.45
C GLU A 39 -11.84 -2.12 0.55
N LEU A 40 -12.60 -1.88 1.63
CA LEU A 40 -13.21 -0.57 1.90
C LEU A 40 -12.16 0.52 2.08
N ILE A 41 -11.11 0.26 2.88
CA ILE A 41 -10.00 1.19 3.10
C ILE A 41 -9.35 1.59 1.77
N ILE A 42 -9.06 0.61 0.93
CA ILE A 42 -8.43 0.84 -0.37
C ILE A 42 -9.35 1.67 -1.27
N THR A 43 -10.65 1.35 -1.30
CA THR A 43 -11.64 2.11 -2.07
C THR A 43 -11.71 3.57 -1.61
N GLU A 44 -11.69 3.81 -0.30
CA GLU A 44 -11.68 5.17 0.24
C GLU A 44 -10.41 5.95 -0.13
N LEU A 45 -9.25 5.28 -0.08
CA LEU A 45 -7.98 5.88 -0.45
C LEU A 45 -7.92 6.22 -1.94
N ASP A 46 -8.41 5.32 -2.80
CA ASP A 46 -8.54 5.57 -4.23
C ASP A 46 -9.38 6.82 -4.50
N VAL A 47 -10.55 6.93 -3.87
CA VAL A 47 -11.41 8.10 -4.00
C VAL A 47 -10.68 9.38 -3.56
N MET A 48 -10.00 9.38 -2.42
CA MET A 48 -9.23 10.54 -1.94
C MET A 48 -8.10 10.92 -2.91
N ILE A 49 -7.32 9.96 -3.40
CA ILE A 49 -6.23 10.22 -4.34
C ILE A 49 -6.78 10.75 -5.67
N THR A 50 -7.78 10.07 -6.23
CA THR A 50 -8.34 10.44 -7.53
C THR A 50 -9.01 11.81 -7.49
N GLN A 51 -9.76 12.13 -6.43
CA GLN A 51 -10.51 13.39 -6.34
C GLN A 51 -9.67 14.57 -5.85
N GLU A 52 -8.71 14.35 -4.96
CA GLU A 52 -7.98 15.46 -4.32
C GLU A 52 -6.57 15.64 -4.88
N VAL A 53 -5.88 14.54 -5.20
CA VAL A 53 -4.49 14.56 -5.70
C VAL A 53 -4.47 14.63 -7.22
N CYS A 54 -5.30 13.83 -7.91
CA CYS A 54 -5.28 13.74 -9.37
C CYS A 54 -5.96 14.90 -10.11
N THR A 55 -6.41 15.91 -9.38
CA THR A 55 -6.73 17.22 -9.95
C THR A 55 -5.47 18.09 -10.15
N LYS A 56 -4.30 17.64 -9.69
CA LYS A 56 -3.02 18.34 -9.76
C LYS A 56 -2.07 17.70 -10.77
N ASN A 57 -1.03 18.43 -11.16
CA ASN A 57 0.05 17.91 -11.98
C ASN A 57 1.11 17.25 -11.08
N VAL A 58 0.89 15.98 -10.74
CA VAL A 58 1.81 15.21 -9.90
C VAL A 58 2.98 14.77 -10.76
N LYS A 59 4.20 15.20 -10.41
CA LYS A 59 5.44 14.86 -11.11
C LYS A 59 6.34 13.92 -10.28
N PRO A 60 7.35 13.28 -10.88
CA PRO A 60 8.25 12.35 -10.17
C PRO A 60 8.89 12.95 -8.92
N GLU A 61 9.32 14.22 -8.97
CA GLU A 61 9.92 14.91 -7.83
C GLU A 61 8.96 15.04 -6.63
N ASN A 62 7.65 15.12 -6.89
CA ASN A 62 6.64 15.17 -5.84
C ASN A 62 6.57 13.82 -5.11
N ILE A 63 6.56 12.71 -5.86
CA ILE A 63 6.49 11.37 -5.27
C ILE A 63 7.80 11.02 -4.55
N GLN A 64 8.95 11.44 -5.07
CA GLN A 64 10.23 11.31 -4.35
C GLN A 64 10.23 12.08 -3.03
N TRP A 65 9.67 13.29 -3.01
CA TRP A 65 9.51 14.06 -1.77
C TRP A 65 8.58 13.33 -0.78
N LEU A 66 7.45 12.81 -1.25
CA LEU A 66 6.50 12.06 -0.44
C LEU A 66 7.13 10.79 0.16
N ALA A 67 7.90 10.03 -0.63
CA ALA A 67 8.62 8.84 -0.16
C ALA A 67 9.66 9.18 0.93
N LYS A 68 10.32 10.34 0.83
CA LYS A 68 11.33 10.77 1.82
C LYS A 68 10.74 11.42 3.06
N GLN A 69 9.64 12.15 2.94
CA GLN A 69 9.15 13.05 4.00
C GLN A 69 7.86 12.56 4.68
N LEU A 70 6.99 11.88 3.94
CA LEU A 70 5.67 11.48 4.43
C LEU A 70 5.56 10.00 4.70
N PHE A 71 6.13 9.13 3.86
CA PHE A 71 6.11 7.68 4.11
C PHE A 71 6.73 7.26 5.45
N PRO A 72 7.83 7.85 5.95
CA PRO A 72 8.32 7.54 7.30
C PRO A 72 7.30 7.82 8.41
N LYS A 73 6.34 8.73 8.20
CA LYS A 73 5.26 9.02 9.17
C LYS A 73 4.18 7.93 9.21
N LEU A 74 4.13 7.08 8.19
CA LEU A 74 3.28 5.87 8.14
C LEU A 74 4.08 4.60 8.46
N MET A 75 5.35 4.55 8.04
CA MET A 75 6.25 3.40 8.22
C MET A 75 7.03 3.50 9.52
N ASN A 76 6.30 3.58 10.63
CA ASN A 76 6.86 3.58 11.99
C ASN A 76 5.98 2.80 12.96
N LYS A 77 6.56 2.46 14.11
CA LYS A 77 5.90 1.68 15.16
C LYS A 77 4.61 2.30 15.70
N ALA A 78 4.54 3.62 15.81
CA ALA A 78 3.34 4.28 16.33
C ALA A 78 2.16 4.17 15.35
N PHE A 79 2.43 4.21 14.04
CA PHE A 79 1.39 4.04 13.04
C PHE A 79 1.02 2.56 12.83
N LEU A 80 2.00 1.69 12.61
CA LEU A 80 1.82 0.27 12.28
C LEU A 80 1.49 -0.62 13.50
N GLY A 81 1.86 -0.20 14.71
CA GLY A 81 1.83 -1.02 15.91
C GLY A 81 3.01 -1.99 16.07
N VAL A 82 3.86 -2.08 15.05
CA VAL A 82 5.06 -2.93 14.98
C VAL A 82 6.19 -2.18 14.28
N ASP A 83 7.43 -2.60 14.51
CA ASP A 83 8.57 -2.02 13.81
C ASP A 83 8.46 -2.31 12.30
N PRO A 84 8.73 -1.32 11.42
CA PRO A 84 8.55 -1.47 9.98
C PRO A 84 9.47 -2.56 9.41
N PRO A 85 9.12 -3.17 8.27
CA PRO A 85 9.92 -4.24 7.68
C PRO A 85 11.32 -3.72 7.34
N PRO A 86 12.36 -4.57 7.43
CA PRO A 86 13.71 -4.16 7.06
C PRO A 86 13.74 -3.73 5.59
N PHE A 87 14.61 -2.76 5.28
CA PHE A 87 14.82 -2.23 3.92
C PHE A 87 13.62 -1.57 3.24
N TRP A 88 12.50 -1.34 3.96
CA TRP A 88 11.28 -0.77 3.39
C TRP A 88 11.52 0.53 2.60
N GLN A 89 12.39 1.39 3.11
CA GLN A 89 12.70 2.67 2.51
C GLN A 89 13.50 2.52 1.21
N SER A 90 14.42 1.55 1.14
CA SER A 90 15.19 1.26 -0.07
C SER A 90 14.29 0.77 -1.19
N ILE A 91 13.40 -0.17 -0.88
CA ILE A 91 12.45 -0.76 -1.82
C ILE A 91 11.47 0.30 -2.32
N THR A 92 10.94 1.12 -1.42
CA THR A 92 10.10 2.27 -1.77
C THR A 92 10.81 3.20 -2.76
N ASN A 93 12.05 3.59 -2.45
CA ASN A 93 12.81 4.50 -3.30
C ASN A 93 13.09 3.88 -4.67
N GLU A 94 13.39 2.58 -4.72
CA GLU A 94 13.59 1.85 -5.96
C GLU A 94 12.32 1.84 -6.82
N VAL A 95 11.17 1.51 -6.24
CA VAL A 95 9.88 1.50 -6.95
C VAL A 95 9.54 2.88 -7.48
N VAL A 96 9.66 3.92 -6.66
CA VAL A 96 9.36 5.30 -7.09
C VAL A 96 10.28 5.73 -8.23
N THR A 97 11.58 5.45 -8.13
CA THR A 97 12.57 5.89 -9.13
C THR A 97 12.43 5.13 -10.44
N ASN A 98 12.19 3.83 -10.38
CA ASN A 98 12.19 2.97 -11.56
C ASN A 98 10.82 2.88 -12.24
N CYS A 99 9.73 2.90 -11.47
CA CYS A 99 8.38 2.76 -12.01
C CYS A 99 7.71 4.09 -12.32
N TYR A 100 8.22 5.21 -11.79
CA TYR A 100 7.69 6.53 -12.10
C TYR A 100 8.78 7.52 -12.53
N PRO A 101 9.44 7.28 -13.68
CA PRO A 101 10.58 8.09 -14.12
C PRO A 101 10.16 9.46 -14.68
N THR A 102 8.98 9.57 -15.32
CA THR A 102 8.53 10.79 -16.02
C THR A 102 7.01 10.89 -16.09
N GLY A 103 6.51 12.07 -16.47
CA GLY A 103 5.09 12.30 -16.77
C GLY A 103 4.25 12.68 -15.56
N ASN A 104 2.95 12.91 -15.78
CA ASN A 104 1.99 13.16 -14.70
C ASN A 104 1.43 11.83 -14.20
N LEU A 105 1.60 11.50 -12.91
CA LEU A 105 1.12 10.23 -12.33
C LEU A 105 -0.39 10.02 -12.50
N CYS A 106 -1.14 11.08 -12.74
CA CYS A 106 -2.60 11.03 -12.89
C CYS A 106 -3.09 10.91 -14.33
N MET A 107 -2.19 10.70 -15.29
CA MET A 107 -2.55 10.33 -16.66
C MET A 107 -2.66 8.81 -16.78
N ASP A 108 -3.73 8.32 -17.42
CA ASP A 108 -4.01 6.88 -17.60
C ASP A 108 -2.80 6.08 -18.09
N LYS A 109 -2.07 6.62 -19.08
CA LYS A 109 -0.87 5.97 -19.62
C LYS A 109 0.22 5.82 -18.56
N VAL A 110 0.49 6.87 -17.80
CA VAL A 110 1.53 6.87 -16.76
C VAL A 110 1.13 5.95 -15.60
N GLN A 111 -0.15 5.91 -15.24
CA GLN A 111 -0.68 4.95 -14.26
C GLN A 111 -0.48 3.51 -14.72
N SER A 112 -0.85 3.21 -15.97
CA SER A 112 -0.68 1.88 -16.55
C SER A 112 0.80 1.47 -16.61
N ASP A 113 1.69 2.38 -16.99
CA ASP A 113 3.14 2.11 -17.05
C ASP A 113 3.71 1.87 -15.64
N PHE A 114 3.29 2.68 -14.66
CA PHE A 114 3.66 2.52 -13.25
C PHE A 114 3.18 1.17 -12.70
N GLU A 115 1.93 0.79 -12.95
CA GLU A 115 1.34 -0.48 -12.52
C GLU A 115 2.07 -1.67 -13.11
N ASN A 116 2.35 -1.66 -14.42
CA ASN A 116 3.08 -2.73 -15.09
C ASN A 116 4.48 -2.92 -14.48
N CYS A 117 5.20 -1.83 -14.25
CA CYS A 117 6.50 -1.88 -13.58
C CYS A 117 6.39 -2.41 -12.14
N LEU A 118 5.37 -1.99 -11.38
CA LEU A 118 5.15 -2.48 -10.03
C LEU A 118 4.86 -3.99 -10.03
N MET A 119 4.06 -4.49 -10.98
CA MET A 119 3.76 -5.92 -11.13
C MET A 119 5.02 -6.74 -11.43
N GLU A 120 5.92 -6.22 -12.25
CA GLU A 120 7.22 -6.88 -12.52
C GLU A 120 8.08 -6.97 -11.25
N LYS A 121 8.03 -5.94 -10.39
CA LYS A 121 8.77 -5.91 -9.12
C LYS A 121 8.06 -6.63 -7.98
N PHE A 122 6.77 -6.90 -8.11
CA PHE A 122 5.93 -7.44 -7.04
C PHE A 122 6.47 -8.74 -6.43
N PRO A 123 6.96 -9.73 -7.20
CA PRO A 123 7.54 -10.95 -6.61
C PRO A 123 8.71 -10.66 -5.66
N ALA A 124 9.58 -9.70 -5.98
CA ALA A 124 10.72 -9.32 -5.13
C ALA A 124 10.24 -8.62 -3.84
N VAL A 125 9.25 -7.74 -3.95
CA VAL A 125 8.63 -7.06 -2.80
C VAL A 125 7.99 -8.09 -1.86
N ILE A 126 7.23 -9.05 -2.40
CA ILE A 126 6.62 -10.13 -1.62
C ILE A 126 7.67 -11.04 -1.00
N TRP A 127 8.74 -11.39 -1.72
CA TRP A 127 9.83 -12.17 -1.14
C TRP A 127 10.45 -11.48 0.08
N GLN A 128 10.59 -10.16 0.05
CA GLN A 128 11.21 -9.38 1.13
C GLN A 128 10.25 -9.10 2.30
N PHE A 129 8.96 -8.87 2.04
CA PHE A 129 8.00 -8.49 3.08
C PHE A 129 7.03 -9.59 3.48
N GLY A 130 6.93 -10.69 2.73
CA GLY A 130 5.91 -11.71 2.93
C GLY A 130 5.96 -12.35 4.31
N LEU A 131 7.17 -12.72 4.77
CA LEU A 131 7.38 -13.26 6.12
C LEU A 131 7.03 -12.22 7.20
N TRP A 132 7.51 -10.98 7.06
CA TRP A 132 7.22 -9.91 8.00
C TRP A 132 5.72 -9.61 8.07
N LEU A 133 5.01 -9.60 6.94
CA LEU A 133 3.56 -9.41 6.89
C LEU A 133 2.81 -10.56 7.58
N ALA A 134 3.22 -11.81 7.36
CA ALA A 134 2.63 -12.97 8.01
C ALA A 134 2.84 -12.93 9.53
N GLU A 135 4.06 -12.62 9.99
CA GLU A 135 4.41 -12.54 11.41
C GLU A 135 3.71 -11.39 12.15
N ASN A 136 3.46 -10.28 11.46
CA ASN A 136 2.90 -9.07 12.07
C ASN A 136 1.43 -8.82 11.70
N CYS A 137 0.78 -9.78 11.04
CA CYS A 137 -0.55 -9.60 10.47
C CYS A 137 -1.57 -9.13 11.52
N ASP A 138 -1.62 -9.79 12.68
CA ASP A 138 -2.58 -9.46 13.74
C ASP A 138 -2.38 -8.04 14.26
N ALA A 139 -1.13 -7.61 14.42
CA ALA A 139 -0.81 -6.27 14.86
C ALA A 139 -1.23 -5.23 13.82
N LEU A 140 -0.96 -5.48 12.53
CA LEU A 140 -1.36 -4.60 11.44
C LEU A 140 -2.89 -4.52 11.31
N ASN A 141 -3.57 -5.68 11.38
CA ASN A 141 -5.02 -5.75 11.31
C ASN A 141 -5.65 -4.95 12.47
N LYS A 142 -5.18 -5.16 13.69
CA LYS A 142 -5.67 -4.44 14.87
C LYS A 142 -5.39 -2.93 14.81
N ASN A 143 -4.17 -2.53 14.44
CA ASN A 143 -3.76 -1.13 14.53
C ASN A 143 -4.20 -0.30 13.32
N ILE A 144 -4.31 -0.89 12.14
CA ILE A 144 -4.61 -0.18 10.90
C ILE A 144 -6.03 -0.47 10.43
N VAL A 145 -6.36 -1.74 10.22
CA VAL A 145 -7.60 -2.13 9.55
C VAL A 145 -8.82 -1.95 10.46
N LEU A 146 -8.75 -2.50 11.67
CA LEU A 146 -9.84 -2.38 12.65
C LEU A 146 -9.95 -0.98 13.26
N ASN A 147 -8.85 -0.22 13.26
CA ASN A 147 -8.79 1.16 13.77
C ASN A 147 -8.71 2.20 12.65
N TRP A 148 -9.25 1.87 11.47
CA TRP A 148 -9.10 2.70 10.28
C TRP A 148 -9.65 4.11 10.47
N ASP A 149 -10.79 4.29 11.13
CA ASP A 149 -11.39 5.62 11.30
C ASP A 149 -10.43 6.63 11.96
N SER A 150 -9.66 6.19 12.95
CA SER A 150 -8.61 7.00 13.56
C SER A 150 -7.40 7.19 12.63
N LYS A 151 -6.93 6.12 11.99
CA LYS A 151 -5.74 6.16 11.11
C LYS A 151 -5.98 6.97 9.84
N LYS A 152 -7.21 6.97 9.33
CA LYS A 152 -7.69 7.75 8.19
C LYS A 152 -7.45 9.25 8.38
N LEU A 153 -7.63 9.78 9.60
CA LEU A 153 -7.35 11.19 9.89
C LEU A 153 -5.87 11.54 9.71
N VAL A 154 -4.98 10.64 10.15
CA VAL A 154 -3.53 10.80 9.95
C VAL A 154 -3.20 10.75 8.46
N VAL A 155 -3.73 9.75 7.74
CA VAL A 155 -3.49 9.61 6.29
C VAL A 155 -4.01 10.82 5.52
N ARG A 156 -5.22 11.32 5.84
CA ARG A 156 -5.77 12.55 5.27
C ARG A 156 -4.87 13.75 5.52
N GLY A 157 -4.37 13.93 6.74
CA GLY A 157 -3.43 15.02 7.05
C GLY A 157 -2.16 14.95 6.21
N LEU A 158 -1.64 13.75 5.94
CA LEU A 158 -0.48 13.56 5.07
C LEU A 158 -0.81 13.84 3.59
N ILE A 159 -1.98 13.42 3.11
CA ILE A 159 -2.45 13.72 1.76
C ILE A 159 -2.61 15.24 1.58
N SER A 160 -3.23 15.94 2.54
CA SER A 160 -3.35 17.40 2.49
C SER A 160 -1.99 18.09 2.50
N ALA A 161 -1.04 17.61 3.32
CA ALA A 161 0.33 18.14 3.32
C ALA A 161 1.06 17.89 1.99
N PHE A 162 0.79 16.76 1.33
CA PHE A 162 1.30 16.47 0.00
C PHE A 162 0.70 17.41 -1.04
N ILE A 163 -0.62 17.59 -1.06
CA ILE A 163 -1.32 18.50 -1.98
C ILE A 163 -0.83 19.94 -1.82
N ALA A 164 -0.58 20.40 -0.59
CA ALA A 164 -0.03 21.73 -0.34
C ALA A 164 1.39 21.93 -0.90
N LYS A 165 2.09 20.84 -1.24
CA LYS A 165 3.43 20.85 -1.83
C LYS A 165 3.42 20.72 -3.36
N LEU A 166 2.31 20.27 -3.96
CA LEU A 166 2.10 20.14 -5.41
C LEU A 166 1.90 21.52 -6.05
#